data_AF-A0A2L2XPE9-F1
#
_entry.id   AF-A0A2L2XPE9-F1
#
_cell.length_a   1.000
_cell.length_b   1.000
_cell.length_c   1.000
_cell.angle_alpha   90.00
_cell.angle_beta   90.00
_cell.angle_gamma   90.00
#
_symmetry.space_group_name_H-M   'P 1'
#
loop_
_entity.id
_entity.type
_entity.pdbx_description
1 polymer ?
#
loop_
_entity_poly.entity_id
_entity_poly.type
_entity_poly.pdbx_seq_one_letter_code
_entity_poly.pdbx_strand_id
1 'polypeptide(L)'
;MYFSTLSILGTTMALTLAANLASTATVLSYPQDRLFIAQTSSPQRPENRPRGMNNSREGLIEQLNLTDDQKSKVAAIRQKYRGQIRKLQETIRNNEQELNSLLSNNASDRDIRSKHQQISRNRQEISNLQFESFLEIRQVLTPAQRTEFSQLMQERRANSPNRGRQ
;
A
#
# COMPACT_ATOMS: atom_id res chain seq x y z
N MET A 1 -55.72 -32.99 9.29
CA MET A 1 -56.92 -32.47 8.60
C MET A 1 -57.37 -31.25 9.41
N TYR A 2 -57.35 -30.00 8.98
CA TYR A 2 -57.22 -29.33 7.69
C TYR A 2 -56.42 -28.03 7.94
N PHE A 3 -55.41 -27.75 7.12
CA PHE A 3 -54.79 -26.41 7.04
C PHE A 3 -55.69 -25.53 6.16
N SER A 4 -56.00 -24.31 6.61
CA SER A 4 -56.69 -23.32 5.78
C SER A 4 -55.77 -22.12 5.57
N THR A 5 -55.18 -22.06 4.39
CA THR A 5 -54.51 -20.90 3.83
C THR A 5 -55.56 -19.99 3.20
N LEU A 6 -55.52 -18.70 3.51
CA LEU A 6 -56.15 -17.68 2.66
C LEU A 6 -55.15 -16.58 2.34
N SER A 7 -54.71 -16.64 1.09
CA SER A 7 -53.92 -15.63 0.39
C SER A 7 -54.76 -14.39 0.12
N ILE A 8 -54.27 -13.21 0.49
CA ILE A 8 -54.84 -11.94 0.04
C ILE A 8 -54.10 -11.54 -1.24
N LEU A 9 -54.82 -11.66 -2.35
CA LEU A 9 -54.46 -11.17 -3.67
C LEU A 9 -54.86 -9.70 -3.80
N GLY A 10 -53.92 -8.90 -4.31
CA GLY A 10 -54.24 -7.81 -5.23
C GLY A 10 -54.50 -6.43 -4.62
N THR A 11 -53.61 -5.49 -4.90
CA THR A 11 -53.90 -4.38 -5.82
C THR A 11 -52.63 -3.59 -6.09
N THR A 12 -52.13 -3.72 -7.31
CA THR A 12 -51.16 -2.82 -7.91
C THR A 12 -51.88 -1.53 -8.29
N MET A 13 -51.35 -0.37 -7.89
CA MET A 13 -51.61 0.87 -8.60
C MET A 13 -50.31 1.64 -8.74
N ALA A 14 -49.87 1.72 -9.99
CA ALA A 14 -48.68 2.41 -10.44
C ALA A 14 -48.86 3.93 -10.27
N LEU A 15 -47.82 4.61 -9.84
CA LEU A 15 -47.57 5.99 -10.27
C LEU A 15 -46.12 6.08 -10.75
N THR A 16 -46.01 6.17 -12.07
CA THR A 16 -44.82 6.50 -12.85
C THR A 16 -44.45 7.97 -12.66
N LEU A 17 -43.16 8.26 -12.48
CA LEU A 17 -42.59 9.48 -13.05
C LEU A 17 -41.20 9.17 -13.61
N ALA A 18 -41.12 9.30 -14.93
CA ALA A 18 -39.90 9.19 -15.70
C ALA A 18 -39.03 10.43 -15.48
N ALA A 19 -37.72 10.24 -15.37
CA ALA A 19 -36.74 11.24 -15.71
C ALA A 19 -35.65 10.57 -16.55
N ASN A 20 -35.83 10.64 -17.87
CA ASN A 20 -34.78 10.36 -18.83
C ASN A 20 -33.68 11.42 -18.65
N LEU A 21 -32.53 11.01 -18.14
CA LEU A 21 -31.29 11.76 -18.35
C LEU A 21 -30.41 10.92 -19.28
N ALA A 22 -30.57 11.20 -20.57
CA ALA A 22 -29.59 10.86 -21.57
C ALA A 22 -28.34 11.68 -21.28
N SER A 23 -27.37 11.10 -20.58
CA SER A 23 -26.02 11.66 -20.53
C SER A 23 -25.37 11.41 -21.89
N THR A 24 -25.52 12.40 -22.78
CA THR A 24 -24.69 12.51 -23.98
C THR A 24 -23.27 12.82 -23.54
N ALA A 25 -22.46 11.77 -23.34
CA ALA A 25 -21.02 11.94 -23.25
C ALA A 25 -20.54 12.31 -24.66
N THR A 26 -20.31 13.60 -24.88
CA THR A 26 -19.56 14.11 -26.02
C THR A 26 -18.23 13.39 -26.10
N VAL A 27 -18.03 12.59 -27.16
CA VAL A 27 -16.73 12.01 -27.49
C VAL A 27 -15.83 13.18 -27.90
N LEU A 28 -14.98 13.64 -26.97
CA LEU A 28 -13.87 14.52 -27.30
C LEU A 28 -12.91 13.71 -28.18
N SER A 29 -12.93 14.01 -29.48
CA SER A 29 -11.92 13.58 -30.43
C SER A 29 -10.58 14.14 -29.98
N TYR A 30 -9.73 13.29 -29.40
CA TYR A 30 -8.33 13.61 -29.18
C TYR A 30 -7.59 13.37 -30.50
N PRO A 31 -6.88 14.36 -31.06
CA PRO A 31 -5.98 14.10 -32.16
C PRO A 31 -4.88 13.15 -31.67
N GLN A 32 -4.78 11.98 -32.30
CA GLN A 32 -3.63 11.08 -32.20
C GLN A 32 -2.45 11.70 -32.95
N ASP A 33 -1.90 12.77 -32.40
CA ASP A 33 -0.61 13.28 -32.85
C ASP A 33 0.51 12.49 -32.18
N ARG A 34 1.09 11.64 -33.03
CA ARG A 34 2.34 10.90 -32.88
C ARG A 34 3.30 11.50 -31.86
N LEU A 35 3.57 10.73 -30.80
CA LEU A 35 4.90 10.65 -30.22
C LEU A 35 5.34 9.19 -30.16
N PHE A 36 5.67 8.66 -31.33
CA PHE A 36 6.55 7.52 -31.45
C PHE A 36 7.99 8.04 -31.28
N ILE A 37 8.47 8.12 -30.05
CA ILE A 37 9.91 8.17 -29.79
C ILE A 37 10.30 6.82 -29.21
N ALA A 38 10.61 5.89 -30.12
CA ALA A 38 11.43 4.74 -29.81
C ALA A 38 12.87 5.25 -29.63
N GLN A 39 13.23 5.60 -28.39
CA GLN A 39 14.61 5.62 -27.89
C GLN A 39 14.57 6.02 -26.42
N THR A 40 14.59 5.01 -25.55
CA THR A 40 15.32 5.17 -24.30
C THR A 40 16.20 3.94 -24.16
N SER A 41 17.44 4.09 -24.60
CA SER A 41 18.56 3.43 -23.95
C SER A 41 18.43 3.73 -22.46
N SER A 42 17.81 2.79 -21.74
CA SER A 42 17.75 2.81 -20.29
C SER A 42 19.21 2.94 -19.82
N PRO A 43 19.59 4.01 -19.10
CA PRO A 43 20.87 3.99 -18.41
C PRO A 43 20.81 2.75 -17.53
N GLN A 44 21.70 1.78 -17.77
CA GLN A 44 21.79 0.58 -16.96
C GLN A 44 21.90 1.05 -15.51
N ARG A 45 20.81 0.85 -14.78
CA ARG A 45 20.75 1.13 -13.36
C ARG A 45 21.84 0.26 -12.75
N PRO A 46 22.86 0.83 -12.09
CA PRO A 46 23.96 0.04 -11.57
C PRO A 46 23.40 -1.07 -10.69
N GLU A 47 23.61 -2.30 -11.13
CA GLU A 47 23.02 -3.54 -10.64
C GLU A 47 23.52 -3.92 -9.23
N ASN A 48 24.43 -3.11 -8.67
CA ASN A 48 25.13 -3.35 -7.42
C ASN A 48 24.83 -2.35 -6.30
N ARG A 49 23.63 -1.76 -6.25
CA ARG A 49 23.16 -1.18 -4.96
C ARG A 49 22.56 -2.32 -4.13
N PRO A 50 23.11 -2.65 -2.94
CA PRO A 50 22.47 -3.60 -2.06
C PRO A 50 21.00 -3.18 -1.89
N ARG A 51 20.11 -4.04 -2.36
CA ARG A 51 18.66 -3.83 -2.33
C ARG A 51 18.22 -3.94 -0.87
N GLY A 52 18.37 -2.86 -0.12
CA GLY A 52 18.00 -2.85 1.29
C GLY A 52 18.91 -2.02 2.20
N MET A 53 19.41 -0.85 1.75
CA MET A 53 19.74 0.15 2.77
C MET A 53 18.44 0.48 3.49
N ASN A 54 18.33 0.03 4.74
CA ASN A 54 17.12 -0.01 5.53
C ASN A 54 16.69 1.44 5.85
N ASN A 55 16.07 2.11 4.87
CA ASN A 55 15.51 3.46 5.00
C ASN A 55 14.27 3.49 5.91
N SER A 56 13.98 2.38 6.58
CA SER A 56 13.00 2.29 7.64
C SER A 56 13.52 2.95 8.92
N ARG A 57 12.60 3.27 9.84
CA ARG A 57 12.93 3.72 11.19
C ARG A 57 13.73 2.67 11.95
N GLU A 58 13.44 1.39 11.71
CA GLU A 58 14.11 0.25 12.35
C GLU A 58 15.59 0.16 11.99
N GLY A 59 15.98 0.53 10.76
CA GLY A 59 17.38 0.54 10.35
C GLY A 59 18.24 1.62 11.04
N LEU A 60 17.63 2.73 11.48
CA LEU A 60 18.36 3.76 12.24
C LEU A 60 18.65 3.34 13.68
N ILE A 61 17.85 2.43 14.23
CA ILE A 61 18.08 1.91 15.59
C ILE A 61 19.40 1.14 15.68
N GLU A 62 19.85 0.53 14.57
CA GLU A 62 21.14 -0.17 14.51
C GLU A 62 22.35 0.79 14.57
N GLN A 63 22.13 2.08 14.32
CA GLN A 63 23.17 3.11 14.42
C GLN A 63 23.36 3.62 15.85
N LEU A 64 22.45 3.26 16.76
CA LEU A 64 22.54 3.61 18.17
C LEU A 64 23.54 2.68 18.88
N ASN A 65 24.20 3.20 19.89
CA ASN A 65 25.07 2.43 20.78
C ASN A 65 24.21 1.57 21.75
N LEU A 66 23.63 0.48 21.24
CA LEU A 66 22.82 -0.46 22.02
C LEU A 66 23.68 -1.40 22.86
N THR A 67 23.26 -1.68 24.09
CA THR A 67 23.85 -2.77 24.89
C THR A 67 23.47 -4.13 24.31
N ASP A 68 24.18 -5.19 24.69
CA ASP A 68 23.89 -6.54 24.17
C ASP A 68 22.50 -7.04 24.59
N ASP A 69 22.07 -6.71 25.82
CA ASP A 69 20.70 -6.95 26.29
C ASP A 69 19.66 -6.24 25.42
N GLN A 70 19.91 -4.97 25.05
CA GLN A 70 19.02 -4.22 24.18
C GLN A 70 18.97 -4.83 22.77
N LYS A 71 20.12 -5.22 22.22
CA LYS A 71 20.20 -5.90 20.90
C LYS A 71 19.37 -7.18 20.89
N SER A 72 19.49 -8.00 21.94
CA SER A 72 18.73 -9.24 22.08
C SER A 72 17.21 -8.97 22.11
N LYS A 73 16.75 -8.01 22.90
CA LYS A 73 15.34 -7.60 22.96
C LYS A 73 14.84 -7.06 21.62
N VAL A 74 15.62 -6.21 20.96
CA VAL A 74 15.28 -5.66 19.63
C VAL A 74 15.17 -6.77 18.59
N ALA A 75 16.08 -7.76 18.59
CA ALA A 75 16.01 -8.90 17.69
C ALA A 75 14.75 -9.74 17.90
N ALA A 76 14.37 -9.99 19.15
CA ALA A 76 13.15 -10.72 19.50
C ALA A 76 11.89 -9.97 19.02
N ILE A 77 11.82 -8.66 19.24
CA ILE A 77 10.71 -7.82 18.76
C ILE A 77 10.63 -7.89 17.23
N ARG A 78 11.75 -7.68 16.52
CA ARG A 78 11.75 -7.75 15.04
C ARG A 78 11.28 -9.12 14.55
N GLN A 79 11.72 -10.20 15.19
CA GLN A 79 11.32 -11.55 14.82
C GLN A 79 9.82 -11.79 15.00
N LYS A 80 9.21 -11.24 16.06
CA LYS A 80 7.75 -11.30 16.32
C LYS A 80 6.93 -10.73 15.15
N TYR A 81 7.33 -9.59 14.59
CA TYR A 81 6.60 -8.94 13.49
C TYR A 81 6.96 -9.48 12.10
N ARG A 82 8.17 -10.03 11.93
CA ARG A 82 8.71 -10.46 10.64
C ARG A 82 7.81 -11.46 9.91
N GLY A 83 7.20 -12.40 10.64
CA GLY A 83 6.32 -13.41 10.06
C GLY A 83 5.08 -12.81 9.39
N GLN A 84 4.40 -11.89 10.08
CA GLN A 84 3.19 -11.23 9.58
C GLN A 84 3.51 -10.33 8.37
N ILE A 85 4.60 -9.57 8.44
CA ILE A 85 5.07 -8.73 7.34
C ILE A 85 5.38 -9.57 6.10
N ARG A 86 6.09 -10.71 6.24
CA ARG A 86 6.41 -11.60 5.13
C ARG A 86 5.15 -12.13 4.43
N LYS A 87 4.16 -12.57 5.20
CA LYS A 87 2.87 -13.05 4.66
C LYS A 87 2.16 -11.97 3.85
N LEU A 88 2.12 -10.73 4.35
CA LEU A 88 1.54 -9.60 3.62
C LEU A 88 2.32 -9.25 2.36
N GLN A 89 3.66 -9.32 2.40
CA GLN A 89 4.51 -9.10 1.22
C GLN A 89 4.24 -10.13 0.13
N GLU A 90 4.11 -11.41 0.48
CA GLU A 90 3.73 -12.48 -0.45
C GLU A 90 2.34 -12.22 -1.03
N THR A 91 1.37 -11.85 -0.19
CA THR A 91 0.02 -11.51 -0.64
C THR A 91 0.02 -10.32 -1.61
N ILE A 92 0.83 -9.29 -1.35
CA ILE A 92 1.00 -8.15 -2.26
C ILE A 92 1.58 -8.59 -3.60
N ARG A 93 2.63 -9.43 -3.61
CA ARG A 93 3.22 -9.93 -4.86
C ARG A 93 2.20 -10.67 -5.72
N ASN A 94 1.40 -11.55 -5.10
CA ASN A 94 0.36 -12.29 -5.80
C ASN A 94 -0.71 -11.33 -6.35
N ASN A 95 -1.15 -10.36 -5.54
CA ASN A 95 -2.12 -9.36 -5.99
C ASN A 95 -1.59 -8.45 -7.11
N GLU A 96 -0.29 -8.13 -7.11
CA GLU A 96 0.36 -7.37 -8.18
C GLU A 96 0.42 -8.16 -9.49
N GLN A 97 0.71 -9.46 -9.43
CA GLN A 97 0.64 -10.36 -10.60
C GLN A 97 -0.79 -10.42 -11.17
N GLU A 98 -1.79 -10.59 -10.30
CA GLU A 98 -3.19 -10.62 -10.72
C GLU A 98 -3.64 -9.28 -11.30
N LEU A 99 -3.23 -8.15 -10.71
CA LEU A 99 -3.51 -6.82 -11.25
C LEU A 99 -2.94 -6.65 -12.66
N ASN A 100 -1.70 -7.09 -12.90
CA ASN A 100 -1.08 -7.03 -14.22
C ASN A 100 -1.86 -7.87 -15.25
N SER A 101 -2.35 -9.06 -14.84
CA SER A 101 -3.23 -9.88 -15.67
C SER A 101 -4.57 -9.20 -15.95
N LEU A 102 -5.19 -8.54 -14.97
CA LEU A 102 -6.43 -7.79 -15.19
C LEU A 102 -6.23 -6.63 -16.17
N LEU A 103 -5.12 -5.89 -16.05
CA LEU A 103 -4.77 -4.79 -16.94
C LEU A 103 -4.47 -5.23 -18.38
N SER A 104 -3.99 -6.45 -18.57
CA SER A 104 -3.63 -7.00 -19.89
C SER A 104 -4.81 -7.67 -20.60
N ASN A 105 -5.93 -7.84 -19.91
CA ASN A 105 -7.15 -8.49 -20.41
C ASN A 105 -8.33 -7.51 -20.45
N ASN A 106 -9.47 -7.94 -20.97
CA ASN A 106 -10.72 -7.14 -20.99
C ASN A 106 -11.43 -7.10 -19.62
N ALA A 107 -10.69 -7.02 -18.52
CA ALA A 107 -11.27 -6.90 -17.18
C ALA A 107 -11.99 -5.56 -17.02
N SER A 108 -12.99 -5.50 -16.13
CA SER A 108 -13.67 -4.24 -15.86
C SER A 108 -12.80 -3.30 -15.02
N ASP A 109 -12.98 -1.99 -15.21
CA ASP A 109 -12.38 -0.96 -14.34
C ASP A 109 -12.66 -1.20 -12.86
N ARG A 110 -13.84 -1.76 -12.54
CA ARG A 110 -14.24 -2.09 -11.18
C ARG A 110 -13.30 -3.13 -10.57
N ASP A 111 -12.96 -4.17 -11.32
CA ASP A 111 -12.10 -5.27 -10.85
C ASP A 111 -10.66 -4.78 -10.66
N ILE A 112 -10.17 -3.98 -11.60
CA ILE A 112 -8.84 -3.34 -11.52
C ILE A 112 -8.74 -2.47 -10.27
N ARG A 113 -9.74 -1.59 -10.03
CA ARG A 113 -9.79 -0.73 -8.83
C ARG A 113 -9.88 -1.54 -7.54
N SER A 114 -10.69 -2.62 -7.53
CA SER A 114 -10.81 -3.52 -6.38
C SER A 114 -9.46 -4.16 -6.03
N LYS A 115 -8.75 -4.70 -7.02
CA LYS A 115 -7.42 -5.30 -6.80
C LYS A 115 -6.39 -4.27 -6.33
N HIS A 116 -6.38 -3.07 -6.91
CA HIS A 116 -5.54 -1.97 -6.45
C HIS A 116 -5.81 -1.59 -4.97
N GLN A 117 -7.09 -1.56 -4.56
CA GLN A 117 -7.46 -1.30 -3.17
C GLN A 117 -6.96 -2.40 -2.22
N GLN A 118 -7.01 -3.67 -2.63
CA GLN A 118 -6.47 -4.78 -1.82
C GLN A 118 -4.95 -4.62 -1.59
N ILE A 119 -4.20 -4.30 -2.66
CA ILE A 119 -2.76 -4.02 -2.55
C ILE A 119 -2.50 -2.86 -1.59
N SER A 120 -3.26 -1.78 -1.72
CA SER A 120 -3.12 -0.59 -0.88
C SER A 120 -3.38 -0.90 0.60
N ARG A 121 -4.42 -1.68 0.91
CA ARG A 121 -4.72 -2.11 2.29
C ARG A 121 -3.59 -2.96 2.88
N ASN A 122 -3.06 -3.93 2.12
CA ASN A 122 -1.95 -4.76 2.61
C ASN A 122 -0.67 -3.95 2.85
N ARG A 123 -0.39 -2.95 1.99
CA ARG A 123 0.74 -2.03 2.20
C ARG A 123 0.55 -1.18 3.46
N GLN A 124 -0.65 -0.68 3.70
CA GLN A 124 -0.98 0.04 4.93
C GLN A 124 -0.77 -0.85 6.16
N GLU A 125 -1.19 -2.11 6.10
CA GLU A 125 -1.01 -3.04 7.21
C GLU A 125 0.46 -3.33 7.51
N ILE A 126 1.31 -3.48 6.49
CA ILE A 126 2.76 -3.55 6.70
C ILE A 126 3.28 -2.30 7.40
N SER A 127 2.83 -1.11 7.00
CA SER A 127 3.22 0.15 7.65
C SER A 127 2.79 0.20 9.12
N ASN A 128 1.59 -0.31 9.44
CA ASN A 128 1.10 -0.40 10.81
C ASN A 128 1.98 -1.35 11.64
N LEU A 129 2.27 -2.55 11.13
CA LEU A 129 3.12 -3.53 11.82
C LEU A 129 4.54 -3.00 12.08
N GLN A 130 5.12 -2.28 11.12
CA GLN A 130 6.43 -1.62 11.30
C GLN A 130 6.38 -0.50 12.35
N PHE A 131 5.26 0.21 12.43
CA PHE A 131 5.06 1.24 13.45
C PHE A 131 4.95 0.62 14.85
N GLU A 132 4.16 -0.44 15.01
CA GLU A 132 4.03 -1.17 16.28
C GLU A 132 5.37 -1.79 16.72
N SER A 133 6.09 -2.45 15.80
CA SER A 133 7.46 -2.94 16.03
C SER A 133 8.38 -1.83 16.54
N PHE A 134 8.32 -0.65 15.92
CA PHE A 134 9.08 0.51 16.37
C PHE A 134 8.67 1.00 17.77
N LEU A 135 7.37 1.05 18.08
CA LEU A 135 6.91 1.45 19.42
C LEU A 135 7.40 0.50 20.51
N GLU A 136 7.39 -0.81 20.26
CA GLU A 136 7.95 -1.81 21.19
C GLU A 136 9.46 -1.61 21.35
N ILE A 137 10.21 -1.43 20.25
CA ILE A 137 11.66 -1.17 20.33
C ILE A 137 11.95 0.12 21.11
N ARG A 138 11.17 1.18 20.90
CA ARG A 138 11.34 2.46 21.62
C ARG A 138 11.30 2.26 23.13
N GLN A 139 10.51 1.31 23.64
CA GLN A 139 10.43 1.01 25.07
C GLN A 139 11.73 0.39 25.63
N VAL A 140 12.53 -0.27 24.78
CA VAL A 140 13.84 -0.84 25.13
C VAL A 140 14.93 0.23 25.22
N LEU A 141 14.77 1.33 24.50
CA LEU A 141 15.76 2.42 24.44
C LEU A 141 15.72 3.32 25.68
N THR A 142 16.89 3.82 26.07
CA THR A 142 17.02 4.86 27.10
C THR A 142 16.51 6.21 26.60
N PRO A 143 16.20 7.17 27.50
CA PRO A 143 15.84 8.54 27.08
C PRO A 143 16.90 9.19 26.18
N ALA A 144 18.19 9.01 26.48
CA ALA A 144 19.28 9.56 25.68
C ALA A 144 19.32 8.96 24.26
N GLN A 145 19.21 7.64 24.13
CA GLN A 145 19.15 6.95 22.83
C GLN A 145 17.93 7.37 21.99
N ARG A 146 16.79 7.70 22.64
CA ARG A 146 15.61 8.22 21.93
C ARG A 146 15.86 9.63 21.36
N THR A 147 16.61 10.45 22.08
CA THR A 147 17.02 11.78 21.59
C THR A 147 17.98 11.65 20.41
N GLU A 148 19.00 10.80 20.52
CA GLU A 148 19.94 10.49 19.43
C GLU A 148 19.19 9.97 18.19
N PHE A 149 18.25 9.05 18.37
CA PHE A 149 17.41 8.56 17.30
C PHE A 149 16.61 9.67 16.60
N SER A 150 16.08 10.64 17.36
CA SER A 150 15.36 11.79 16.81
C SER A 150 16.27 12.67 15.94
N GLN A 151 17.54 12.83 16.33
CA GLN A 151 18.53 13.58 15.55
C GLN A 151 18.86 12.86 14.24
N LEU A 152 19.15 11.55 14.29
CA LEU A 152 19.37 10.73 13.09
C LEU A 152 18.17 10.80 12.12
N MET A 153 16.95 10.81 12.64
CA MET A 153 15.74 10.99 11.84
C MET A 153 15.65 12.37 11.18
N GLN A 154 16.08 13.44 11.86
CA GLN A 154 16.11 14.80 11.31
C GLN A 154 17.17 14.95 10.23
N GLU A 155 18.38 14.44 10.46
CA GLU A 155 19.48 14.44 9.49
C GLU A 155 19.08 13.69 8.22
N ARG A 156 18.49 12.51 8.36
CA ARG A 156 17.97 11.75 7.21
C ARG A 156 16.93 12.54 6.43
N ARG A 157 16.04 13.28 7.11
CA ARG A 157 15.03 14.14 6.45
C ARG A 157 15.67 15.33 5.73
N ALA A 158 16.71 15.93 6.30
CA ALA A 158 17.46 17.03 5.69
C ALA A 158 18.22 16.57 4.45
N ASN A 159 18.83 15.39 4.50
CA ASN A 159 19.63 14.80 3.41
C ASN A 159 18.80 14.10 2.34
N SER A 160 17.46 14.14 2.41
CA SER A 160 16.61 13.55 1.39
C SER A 160 16.65 14.40 0.11
N PRO A 161 17.04 13.85 -1.06
CA PRO A 161 17.20 14.61 -2.31
C PRO A 161 15.93 15.32 -2.80
N ASN A 162 14.78 15.02 -2.22
CA ASN A 162 13.48 15.48 -2.68
C ASN A 162 13.07 16.87 -2.15
N ARG A 163 13.92 17.56 -1.37
CA ARG A 163 13.66 18.94 -0.90
C ARG A 163 14.22 20.05 -1.80
N GLY A 164 15.06 19.73 -2.79
CA GLY A 164 15.67 20.70 -3.70
C GLY A 164 14.91 20.95 -5.01
N ARG A 165 13.68 20.44 -5.13
CA ARG A 165 12.79 20.66 -6.29
C ARG A 165 11.51 21.33 -5.80
N GLN A 166 11.58 22.63 -5.52
CA GLN A 166 10.43 23.54 -5.43
C GLN A 166 10.70 24.70 -6.37
#